data_AF-A0A286RYJ2-F1
#
_entry.id   AF-A0A286RYJ2-F1
#
_cell.length_a   1.000
_cell.length_b   1.000
_cell.length_c   1.000
_cell.angle_alpha   90.00
_cell.angle_beta   90.00
_cell.angle_gamma   90.00
#
_symmetry.space_group_name_H-M   'P 1'
#
loop_
_entity.id
_entity.type
_entity.pdbx_description
1 polymer ?
#
loop_
_entity_poly.entity_id
_entity_poly.type
_entity_poly.pdbx_seq_one_letter_code
_entity_poly.pdbx_strand_id
1 'polypeptide(L)' 'HSTVGWAWALVLAQINPERADELLSRGLAFGQSRVICNA' A
#
# COMPACT_ATOMS: atom_id res chain seq x y z
N HIS A 1 -3.69 -10.69 -1.35
CA HIS A 1 -2.42 -9.94 -1.30
C HIS A 1 -2.68 -8.43 -1.14
N SER A 2 -3.69 -7.86 -1.80
CA SER A 2 -4.01 -6.42 -1.75
C SER A 2 -4.37 -5.89 -0.35
N THR A 3 -5.14 -6.63 0.45
CA THR A 3 -5.49 -6.24 1.84
C THR A 3 -4.29 -6.20 2.77
N VAL A 4 -3.36 -7.15 2.61
CA VAL A 4 -2.10 -7.20 3.38
C VAL A 4 -1.17 -6.05 2.98
N GLY A 5 -1.03 -5.76 1.69
CA GLY A 5 -0.23 -4.62 1.21
C GLY A 5 -0.77 -3.27 1.71
N TRP A 6 -2.09 -3.13 1.80
CA TRP A 6 -2.73 -1.94 2.36
C TRP A 6 -2.54 -1.82 3.88
N ALA A 7 -2.70 -2.91 4.62
CA ALA A 7 -2.49 -2.92 6.07
C ALA A 7 -1.05 -2.52 6.42
N TRP A 8 -0.05 -3.01 5.68
CA TRP A 8 1.35 -2.60 5.85
C TRP A 8 1.57 -1.12 5.51
N ALA A 9 0.98 -0.60 4.44
CA ALA A 9 1.08 0.81 4.09
C ALA A 9 0.55 1.71 5.22
N LEU A 10 -0.57 1.35 5.84
CA LEU A 10 -1.15 2.08 6.96
C LEU A 10 -0.26 2.04 8.22
N VAL A 11 0.26 0.87 8.58
CA VAL A 11 1.16 0.72 9.73
C VAL A 11 2.44 1.54 9.53
N LEU A 12 3.05 1.48 8.34
CA LEU A 12 4.25 2.24 8.04
C LEU A 12 4.00 3.75 8.00
N ALA A 13 2.84 4.19 7.49
CA ALA A 13 2.46 5.61 7.48
C ALA A 13 2.25 6.16 8.90
N GLN A 14 1.79 5.32 9.85
CA GLN A 14 1.72 5.71 11.27
C GLN A 14 3.10 5.80 11.92
N ILE A 15 4.04 4.92 11.53
CA ILE A 15 5.41 4.92 12.07
C ILE A 15 6.23 6.09 11.50
N ASN A 16 6.04 6.43 10.22
CA ASN A 16 6.72 7.53 9.56
C ASN A 16 5.73 8.46 8.82
N PRO A 17 5.13 9.43 9.54
CA PRO A 17 4.12 10.33 8.99
C PRO A 17 4.64 11.23 7.87
N GLU A 18 5.92 11.61 7.90
CA GLU A 18 6.54 12.44 6.85
C GLU A 18 6.51 11.77 5.47
N ARG A 19 6.46 10.43 5.45
CA ARG A 19 6.41 9.63 4.21
C ARG A 19 5.04 9.00 3.97
N ALA A 20 4.00 9.42 4.70
CA ALA A 20 2.69 8.80 4.63
C ALA A 20 2.14 8.72 3.20
N ASP A 21 2.21 9.81 2.43
CA ASP A 21 1.70 9.83 1.06
C ASP A 21 2.44 8.86 0.12
N GLU A 22 3.77 8.78 0.22
CA GLU A 22 4.55 7.80 -0.56
C GLU A 22 4.18 6.36 -0.19
N LEU A 23 4.01 6.08 1.11
CA LEU A 23 3.70 4.74 1.62
C LEU A 23 2.29 4.31 1.23
N LEU A 24 1.30 5.20 1.35
CA LEU A 24 -0.08 4.93 0.93
C LEU A 24 -0.19 4.79 -0.59
N SER A 25 0.49 5.64 -1.36
CA SER A 25 0.57 5.53 -2.82
C SER A 25 1.16 4.17 -3.25
N ARG A 26 2.22 3.72 -2.58
CA ARG A 26 2.80 2.39 -2.84
C ARG A 26 1.83 1.25 -2.54
N GLY A 27 1.07 1.36 -1.45
CA GLY A 27 0.02 0.40 -1.08
C GLY A 27 -1.07 0.30 -2.13
N LEU A 28 -1.54 1.44 -2.65
CA LEU A 28 -2.53 1.51 -3.74
C LEU A 28 -2.00 0.86 -5.02
N ALA A 29 -0.77 1.17 -5.44
CA ALA A 29 -0.14 0.58 -6.62
C ALA A 29 -0.01 -0.94 -6.51
N PHE A 30 0.28 -1.46 -5.31
CA PHE A 30 0.29 -2.91 -5.05
C PHE A 30 -1.08 -3.56 -5.25
N GLY A 31 -2.16 -2.87 -4.83
CA GLY A 31 -3.53 -3.33 -5.06
C GLY A 31 -3.90 -3.35 -6.55
N GLN A 32 -3.54 -2.30 -7.28
CA GLN A 32 -3.79 -2.20 -8.73
C GLN A 32 -3.03 -3.24 -9.55
N SER A 33 -1.80 -3.58 -9.16
CA SER A 33 -1.03 -4.65 -9.83
C SER A 33 -1.77 -5.99 -9.85
N ARG A 34 -2.59 -6.31 -8.83
CA ARG A 34 -3.38 -7.55 -8.80
C ARG A 34 -4.58 -7.52 -9.73
N VAL A 35 -5.18 -6.36 -9.94
CA VAL A 35 -6.25 -6.19 -10.95
C VAL A 35 -5.70 -6.46 -12.35
N ILE A 36 -4.49 -5.94 -12.63
CA ILE A 36 -3.82 -6.14 -13.91
C ILE A 36 -3.35 -7.59 -14.08
N CYS A 37 -2.78 -8.20 -13.04
CA CYS A 37 -2.25 -9.56 -13.08
C CYS A 37 -3.31 -10.67 -12.95
N ASN A 38 -4.61 -10.33 -12.85
CA ASN A 38 -5.73 -11.27 -12.66
C ASN A 38 -5.46 -12.36 -11.60
N ALA A 39 -4.87 -11.96 -10.47
CA ALA A 39 -4.38 -12.86 -9.43
C ALA A 39 -5.10 -12.64 -8.10
#